data_AF-A0A351G3Z9-F1
#
_entry.id   AF-A0A351G3Z9-F1
#
_cell.length_a   1.000
_cell.length_b   1.000
_cell.length_c   1.000
_cell.angle_alpha   90.00
_cell.angle_beta   90.00
_cell.angle_gamma   90.00
#
_symmetry.space_group_name_H-M   'P 1'
#
loop_
_entity.id
_entity.type
_entity.pdbx_description
1 polymer ?
#
loop_
_entity_poly.entity_id
_entity_poly.type
_entity_poly.pdbx_seq_one_letter_code
_entity_poly.pdbx_strand_id
1 'polypeptide(L)'
;MFVWINSEKGAVTFSIFGLLAFIAYAFLVSRYVLEQLTPGVKAAFVETLIVLAIVGFWIWGLQLAFAGLSKAWIILLVASLLPTLFTLYDLSFYSPIPYGWPLLQIVVWVTFVMNVLACVALVFRLVNRS
;
A
#
# COMPACT_ATOMS: atom_id res chain seq x y z
N MET A 1 18.55 13.52 -7.71
CA MET A 1 17.58 12.67 -6.98
C MET A 1 16.13 13.09 -7.26
N PHE A 2 15.76 14.37 -7.07
CA PHE A 2 14.40 14.87 -7.37
C PHE A 2 13.89 14.59 -8.79
N VAL A 3 14.76 14.68 -9.81
CA VAL A 3 14.40 14.39 -11.21
C VAL A 3 13.91 12.94 -11.41
N TRP A 4 14.48 11.98 -10.67
CA TRP A 4 14.09 10.57 -10.78
C TRP A 4 12.78 10.27 -10.06
N ILE A 5 12.56 10.86 -8.88
CA ILE A 5 11.31 10.71 -8.11
C ILE A 5 10.11 11.22 -8.92
N ASN A 6 10.30 12.30 -9.68
CA ASN A 6 9.27 12.90 -10.53
C ASN A 6 9.09 12.20 -11.88
N SER A 7 9.86 11.15 -12.17
CA SER A 7 9.80 10.39 -13.41
C SER A 7 8.77 9.25 -13.34
N GLU A 8 8.35 8.74 -14.50
CA GLU A 8 7.51 7.55 -14.60
C GLU A 8 8.13 6.34 -13.91
N LYS A 9 9.46 6.18 -14.08
CA LYS A 9 10.20 5.07 -13.46
C LYS A 9 10.19 5.18 -11.94
N GLY A 10 10.32 6.40 -11.40
CA GLY A 10 10.22 6.66 -9.95
C GLY A 10 8.84 6.30 -9.41
N ALA A 11 7.78 6.81 -10.05
CA ALA A 11 6.40 6.53 -9.64
C ALA A 11 6.07 5.03 -9.66
N VAL A 12 6.46 4.31 -10.71
CA VAL A 12 6.27 2.85 -10.80
C VAL A 12 7.09 2.12 -9.74
N THR A 13 8.36 2.50 -9.54
CA THR A 13 9.23 1.85 -8.55
C THR A 13 8.69 1.99 -7.13
N PHE A 14 8.30 3.21 -6.73
CA PHE A 14 7.70 3.42 -5.41
C PHE A 14 6.36 2.71 -5.26
N SER A 15 5.56 2.63 -6.32
CA SER A 15 4.30 1.89 -6.27
C SER A 15 4.52 0.37 -6.10
N ILE A 16 5.56 -0.20 -6.73
CA ILE A 16 5.96 -1.59 -6.51
C ILE A 16 6.42 -1.81 -5.07
N PHE A 17 7.27 -0.93 -4.52
CA PHE A 17 7.68 -1.01 -3.12
C PHE A 17 6.50 -0.84 -2.15
N GLY A 18 5.55 0.06 -2.47
CA GLY A 18 4.30 0.23 -1.73
C GLY A 18 3.45 -1.03 -1.72
N LEU A 19 3.34 -1.72 -2.86
CA LEU A 19 2.64 -3.00 -2.98
C LEU A 19 3.31 -4.10 -2.15
N LEU A 20 4.64 -4.25 -2.26
CA LEU A 20 5.38 -5.26 -1.50
C LEU A 20 5.27 -5.01 0.01
N ALA A 21 5.36 -3.76 0.44
CA ALA A 21 5.19 -3.38 1.84
C ALA A 21 3.75 -3.66 2.30
N PHE A 22 2.73 -3.33 1.50
CA PHE A 22 1.34 -3.61 1.80
C PHE A 22 1.07 -5.12 1.95
N ILE A 23 1.65 -5.96 1.09
CA ILE A 23 1.51 -7.42 1.22
C ILE A 23 2.05 -7.89 2.59
N ALA A 24 3.25 -7.44 2.96
CA ALA A 24 3.83 -7.77 4.28
C ALA A 24 2.93 -7.27 5.42
N TYR A 25 2.41 -6.05 5.31
CA TYR A 25 1.48 -5.46 6.28
C TYR A 25 0.21 -6.30 6.41
N ALA A 26 -0.43 -6.66 5.30
CA ALA A 26 -1.67 -7.43 5.30
C ALA A 26 -1.50 -8.79 5.98
N PHE A 27 -0.38 -9.49 5.73
CA PHE A 27 -0.07 -10.76 6.39
C PHE A 27 0.11 -10.60 7.90
N LEU A 28 0.85 -9.58 8.35
CA LEU A 28 1.10 -9.39 9.77
C LEU A 28 -0.16 -8.88 10.50
N VAL A 29 -0.95 -8.00 9.89
CA VAL A 29 -2.22 -7.51 10.47
C VAL A 29 -3.24 -8.64 10.56
N SER A 30 -3.39 -9.45 9.52
CA SER A 30 -4.28 -10.63 9.57
C SER A 30 -3.87 -11.57 10.71
N ARG A 31 -2.57 -11.89 10.82
CA ARG A 31 -2.06 -12.81 11.85
C ARG A 31 -2.15 -12.26 13.28
N TYR A 32 -1.83 -10.99 13.49
CA TYR A 32 -1.61 -10.45 14.83
C TYR A 32 -2.75 -9.57 15.35
N VAL A 33 -3.60 -9.05 14.47
CA VAL A 33 -4.71 -8.19 14.86
C VAL A 33 -6.03 -8.88 14.57
N LEU A 34 -6.28 -9.26 13.31
CA LEU A 34 -7.60 -9.77 12.92
C LEU A 34 -7.89 -11.17 13.47
N GLU A 35 -6.92 -12.08 13.48
CA GLU A 35 -7.09 -13.42 14.08
C GLU A 35 -7.43 -13.34 15.58
N GLN A 36 -6.98 -12.29 16.29
CA GLN A 36 -7.32 -12.09 17.70
C GLN A 36 -8.73 -11.51 17.88
N LEU A 37 -9.20 -10.68 16.95
CA LEU A 37 -10.49 -9.99 17.01
C LEU A 37 -11.64 -10.85 16.46
N THR A 38 -11.39 -11.55 15.36
CA THR A 38 -12.37 -12.36 14.63
C THR A 38 -11.76 -13.68 14.19
N PRO A 39 -11.52 -14.62 15.12
CA PRO A 39 -10.90 -15.90 14.79
C PRO A 39 -11.80 -16.75 13.90
N GLY A 40 -11.17 -17.49 12.98
CA GLY A 40 -11.81 -18.58 12.25
C GLY A 40 -11.71 -18.51 10.73
N VAL A 41 -11.90 -19.67 10.09
CA VAL A 41 -11.67 -19.89 8.65
C VAL A 41 -12.51 -18.96 7.75
N LYS A 42 -13.73 -18.62 8.17
CA LYS A 42 -14.60 -17.72 7.38
C LYS A 42 -14.06 -16.28 7.33
N ALA A 43 -13.54 -15.77 8.46
CA ALA A 43 -12.93 -14.44 8.51
C ALA A 43 -11.65 -14.40 7.66
N ALA A 44 -10.76 -15.38 7.85
CA ALA A 44 -9.54 -15.52 7.07
C ALA A 44 -9.81 -15.62 5.54
N PHE A 45 -10.88 -16.32 5.14
CA PHE A 45 -11.28 -16.38 3.74
C PHE A 45 -11.69 -15.01 3.18
N VAL A 46 -12.52 -14.27 3.91
CA VAL A 46 -12.96 -12.92 3.49
C VAL A 46 -11.78 -11.95 3.44
N GLU A 47 -10.90 -11.97 4.44
CA GLU A 47 -9.67 -11.16 4.45
C GLU A 47 -8.79 -11.46 3.24
N THR A 48 -8.58 -12.74 2.93
CA THR A 48 -7.79 -13.18 1.78
C THR A 48 -8.40 -12.66 0.48
N LEU A 49 -9.72 -12.75 0.31
CA LEU A 49 -10.40 -12.22 -0.88
C LEU A 49 -10.23 -10.71 -1.03
N ILE A 50 -10.33 -9.96 0.07
CA ILE A 50 -10.14 -8.50 0.08
C ILE A 50 -8.69 -8.15 -0.31
N VAL A 51 -7.70 -8.83 0.29
CA VAL A 51 -6.28 -8.61 -0.02
C VAL A 51 -6.00 -8.94 -1.49
N LEU A 52 -6.52 -10.06 -2.01
CA LEU A 52 -6.38 -10.43 -3.42
C LEU A 52 -7.02 -9.39 -4.35
N ALA A 53 -8.19 -8.84 -4.00
CA ALA A 53 -8.83 -7.79 -4.79
C ALA A 53 -7.98 -6.51 -4.83
N ILE A 54 -7.43 -6.08 -3.68
CA ILE A 54 -6.57 -4.90 -3.59
C ILE A 54 -5.27 -5.10 -4.38
N VAL A 55 -4.61 -6.25 -4.20
CA VAL A 55 -3.38 -6.59 -4.92
C VAL A 55 -3.64 -6.70 -6.42
N GLY A 56 -4.73 -7.35 -6.83
CA GLY A 56 -5.14 -7.46 -8.23
C GLY A 56 -5.42 -6.10 -8.88
N PHE A 57 -6.13 -5.22 -8.18
CA PHE A 57 -6.39 -3.84 -8.61
C PHE A 57 -5.08 -3.05 -8.80
N TRP A 58 -4.12 -3.26 -7.90
CA TRP A 58 -2.80 -2.61 -7.98
C TRP A 58 -1.97 -3.12 -9.16
N ILE A 59 -1.91 -4.44 -9.35
CA ILE A 59 -1.21 -5.09 -10.47
C ILE A 59 -1.81 -4.61 -11.80
N TRP A 60 -3.14 -4.52 -11.88
CA TRP A 60 -3.82 -3.97 -13.05
C TRP A 60 -3.38 -2.52 -13.33
N GLY A 61 -3.32 -1.67 -12.31
CA GLY A 61 -2.78 -0.31 -12.43
C GLY A 61 -1.34 -0.28 -12.95
N LEU A 62 -0.47 -1.18 -12.48
CA LEU A 62 0.92 -1.28 -12.93
C LEU A 62 1.00 -1.70 -14.40
N GLN A 63 0.19 -2.68 -14.81
CA GLN A 63 0.11 -3.12 -16.22
C GLN A 63 -0.33 -1.98 -17.14
N LEU A 64 -1.35 -1.20 -16.75
CA LEU A 64 -1.79 -0.04 -17.52
C LEU A 64 -0.70 1.04 -17.60
N ALA A 65 0.11 1.21 -16.54
CA ALA A 65 1.23 2.15 -16.55
C ALA A 65 2.32 1.71 -17.52
N PHE A 66 2.65 0.42 -17.56
CA PHE A 66 3.58 -0.14 -18.55
C PHE A 66 3.06 -0.04 -19.99
N ALA A 67 1.74 -0.07 -20.18
CA ALA A 67 1.10 0.20 -21.47
C ALA A 67 1.02 1.70 -21.82
N GLY A 68 1.54 2.61 -20.97
CA GLY A 68 1.57 4.06 -21.21
C GLY A 68 0.25 4.79 -20.97
N LEU A 69 -0.77 4.11 -20.45
CA LEU A 69 -2.12 4.66 -20.32
C LEU A 69 -2.21 5.72 -19.22
N SER A 70 -2.88 6.84 -19.49
CA SER A 70 -3.02 7.96 -18.54
C SER A 70 -3.84 7.60 -17.30
N LYS A 71 -4.83 6.71 -17.44
CA LYS A 71 -5.69 6.27 -16.34
C LYS A 71 -4.93 5.46 -15.28
N ALA A 72 -3.77 4.90 -15.64
CA ALA A 72 -2.97 4.09 -14.74
C ALA A 72 -2.53 4.84 -13.47
N TRP A 73 -2.16 6.11 -13.60
CA TRP A 73 -1.65 6.91 -12.49
C TRP A 73 -2.72 7.18 -11.43
N ILE A 74 -3.97 7.36 -11.84
CA ILE A 74 -5.09 7.53 -10.92
C ILE A 74 -5.35 6.22 -10.17
N ILE A 75 -5.35 5.10 -10.90
CA ILE A 75 -5.54 3.76 -10.32
C ILE A 75 -4.46 3.46 -9.28
N LEU A 76 -3.19 3.69 -9.63
CA LEU A 76 -2.05 3.50 -8.74
C LEU A 76 -2.10 4.45 -7.53
N LEU A 77 -2.59 5.69 -7.72
CA LEU A 77 -2.75 6.65 -6.64
C LEU A 77 -3.80 6.15 -5.64
N VAL A 78 -4.96 5.70 -6.13
CA VAL A 78 -6.01 5.12 -5.27
C VAL A 78 -5.48 3.87 -4.56
N ALA A 79 -4.77 2.99 -5.28
CA ALA A 79 -4.20 1.77 -4.72
C ALA A 79 -3.15 2.05 -3.63
N SER A 80 -2.35 3.11 -3.75
CA SER A 80 -1.34 3.50 -2.74
C SER A 80 -1.93 4.32 -1.59
N LEU A 81 -2.98 5.11 -1.86
CA LEU A 81 -3.64 5.94 -0.86
C LEU A 81 -4.34 5.08 0.20
N LEU A 82 -4.97 3.99 -0.22
CA LEU A 82 -5.74 3.11 0.68
C LEU A 82 -4.86 2.49 1.81
N PRO A 83 -3.72 1.84 1.53
CA PRO A 83 -2.75 1.43 2.56
C PRO A 83 -2.19 2.59 3.39
N THR A 84 -2.00 3.78 2.78
CA THR A 84 -1.54 4.97 3.51
C THR A 84 -2.53 5.33 4.61
N LEU A 85 -3.83 5.34 4.30
CA LEU A 85 -4.87 5.68 5.27
C LEU A 85 -5.00 4.62 6.37
N PHE A 86 -4.92 3.33 6.03
CA PHE A 86 -4.95 2.26 7.03
C PHE A 86 -3.75 2.31 7.97
N THR A 87 -2.55 2.46 7.42
CA THR A 87 -1.34 2.55 8.25
C THR A 87 -1.28 3.84 9.07
N LEU A 88 -1.83 4.95 8.56
CA LEU A 88 -1.98 6.18 9.33
C LEU A 88 -2.96 6.00 10.51
N TYR A 89 -4.07 5.29 10.28
CA TYR A 89 -5.00 4.91 11.35
C TYR A 89 -4.27 4.06 12.39
N ASP A 90 -3.55 3.02 11.98
CA ASP A 90 -2.79 2.16 12.90
C ASP A 90 -1.74 2.94 13.70
N LEU A 91 -0.99 3.84 13.06
CA LEU A 91 -0.01 4.69 13.74
C LEU A 91 -0.64 5.70 14.71
N SER A 92 -1.85 6.17 14.43
CA SER A 92 -2.51 7.19 15.26
C SER A 92 -3.21 6.59 16.49
N PHE A 93 -3.80 5.40 16.34
CA PHE A 93 -4.62 4.79 17.39
C PHE A 93 -3.92 3.63 18.11
N TYR A 94 -2.95 3.01 17.46
CA TYR A 94 -2.26 1.84 17.98
C TYR A 94 -0.75 2.06 18.07
N SER A 95 -0.20 3.29 18.09
CA SER A 95 1.25 3.49 18.36
C SER A 95 1.50 4.04 19.77
N PRO A 96 2.35 3.38 20.59
CA PRO A 96 3.01 2.10 20.32
C PRO A 96 2.01 0.93 20.38
N ILE A 97 2.17 -0.06 19.49
CA ILE A 97 1.23 -1.19 19.38
C ILE A 97 1.26 -1.97 20.69
N PRO A 98 0.13 -2.08 21.42
CA PRO A 98 0.12 -2.58 22.80
C PRO A 98 0.54 -4.05 22.94
N TYR A 99 0.82 -4.75 21.85
CA TYR A 99 1.15 -6.17 21.83
C TYR A 99 2.65 -6.50 21.63
N GLY A 100 3.55 -5.52 21.58
CA GLY A 100 4.99 -5.81 21.64
C GLY A 100 5.56 -6.55 20.41
N TRP A 101 4.96 -6.36 19.23
CA TRP A 101 5.45 -6.94 17.97
C TRP A 101 6.30 -5.91 17.20
N PRO A 102 7.63 -5.82 17.46
CA PRO A 102 8.49 -4.85 16.78
C PRO A 102 8.43 -5.00 15.26
N LEU A 103 8.22 -6.23 14.77
CA LEU A 103 8.08 -6.50 13.35
C LEU A 103 6.82 -5.85 12.74
N LEU A 104 5.67 -5.91 13.44
CA LEU A 104 4.44 -5.28 12.95
C LEU A 104 4.61 -3.76 12.89
N GLN A 105 5.21 -3.16 13.92
CA GLN A 105 5.44 -1.71 13.94
C GLN A 105 6.39 -1.27 12.82
N ILE A 106 7.47 -2.02 12.56
CA ILE A 106 8.38 -1.76 11.44
C ILE A 106 7.60 -1.83 10.12
N VAL A 107 6.79 -2.87 9.92
CA VAL A 107 6.07 -3.04 8.66
C VAL A 107 4.98 -2.00 8.46
N VAL A 108 4.28 -1.56 9.52
CA VAL A 108 3.34 -0.42 9.45
C VAL A 108 4.08 0.83 8.98
N TRP A 109 5.22 1.17 9.59
CA TRP A 109 6.02 2.33 9.18
C TRP A 109 6.56 2.22 7.75
N VAL A 110 7.12 1.07 7.37
CA VAL A 110 7.64 0.85 6.01
C VAL A 110 6.50 0.98 5.00
N THR A 111 5.33 0.41 5.29
CA THR A 111 4.15 0.49 4.42
C THR A 111 3.67 1.92 4.30
N PHE A 112 3.58 2.66 5.42
CA PHE A 112 3.20 4.07 5.42
C PHE A 112 4.18 4.90 4.58
N VAL A 113 5.49 4.83 4.85
CA VAL A 113 6.51 5.63 4.17
C VAL A 113 6.54 5.32 2.67
N MET A 114 6.56 4.04 2.28
CA MET A 114 6.63 3.66 0.87
C MET A 114 5.38 4.11 0.11
N ASN A 115 4.19 4.01 0.72
CA ASN A 115 2.96 4.44 0.08
C ASN A 115 2.79 5.97 0.03
N VAL A 116 3.27 6.71 1.03
CA VAL A 116 3.35 8.17 0.96
C VAL A 116 4.28 8.61 -0.18
N LEU A 117 5.45 8.00 -0.30
CA LEU A 117 6.38 8.30 -1.40
C LEU A 117 5.77 7.94 -2.77
N ALA A 118 5.06 6.82 -2.87
CA ALA A 118 4.33 6.45 -4.08
C ALA A 118 3.25 7.48 -4.42
N CYS A 119 2.41 7.87 -3.46
CA CYS A 119 1.37 8.89 -3.64
C CYS A 119 1.97 10.22 -4.11
N VAL A 120 3.04 10.69 -3.48
CA VAL A 120 3.72 11.94 -3.86
C VAL A 120 4.25 11.85 -5.29
N ALA A 121 4.96 10.78 -5.65
CA ALA A 121 5.48 10.58 -7.01
C ALA A 121 4.35 10.50 -8.06
N LEU A 122 3.24 9.84 -7.74
CA LEU A 122 2.06 9.71 -8.61
C LEU A 122 1.33 11.04 -8.80
N VAL A 123 1.20 11.85 -7.74
CA VAL A 123 0.62 13.21 -7.83
C VAL A 123 1.49 14.10 -8.72
N PHE A 124 2.82 14.12 -8.52
CA PHE A 124 3.71 14.87 -9.41
C PHE A 124 3.60 14.40 -10.86
N ARG A 125 3.47 13.08 -11.08
CA ARG A 125 3.29 12.54 -12.43
C ARG A 125 2.02 13.05 -13.09
N LEU A 126 0.92 13.09 -12.34
CA LEU A 126 -0.38 13.58 -12.79
C LEU A 126 -0.35 15.08 -13.12
N VAL A 127 0.25 15.90 -12.24
CA VAL A 127 0.39 17.35 -12.45
C VAL A 127 1.29 17.66 -13.65
N ASN A 128 2.36 16.90 -13.87
CA ASN A 128 3.26 17.11 -15.01
C ASN A 128 2.72 16.51 -16.34
N ARG A 129 1.51 15.92 -16.37
CA ARG A 129 0.84 15.48 -17.62
C ARG A 129 -0.17 16.51 -18.15
N SER A 130 -0.66 17.43 -17.30
CA SER A 130 -1.56 18.52 -17.69
C SER A 130 -0.78 19.69 -18.28
#